data_AF-E4X9U4-F1
#
_entry.id   AF-E4X9U4-F1
#
_cell.length_a   1.000
_cell.length_b   1.000
_cell.length_c   1.000
_cell.angle_alpha   90.00
_cell.angle_beta   90.00
_cell.angle_gamma   90.00
#
_symmetry.space_group_name_H-M   'P 1'
#
loop_
_entity.id
_entity.type
_entity.pdbx_description
1 polymer ?
#
loop_
_entity_poly.entity_id
_entity_poly.type
_entity_poly.pdbx_seq_one_letter_code
_entity_poly.pdbx_strand_id
1 'polypeptide(L)'
;MGLAFVKGNSNRLIYRFQSPFAEMPCRVQDIDMFVPNEYLTNIHIREKLADIKTDKYSEELLFWIFYSNPNDHMQMMAAHELYKRLWKYHIEEKIWLTRPRNIDARVKNQTYEEGTFMVWDTENWKKVARDLKVEYSKLHPSEYPPAQHRPTYAEPSLGSIARPLFQEFFRALMSVLST
;
A
#
# COMPACT_ATOMS: atom_id res chain seq x y z
N MET A 1 22.64 -0.12 -14.43
CA MET A 1 22.32 0.52 -13.14
C MET A 1 22.33 2.03 -13.34
N GLY A 2 21.25 2.57 -13.91
CA GLY A 2 21.13 4.01 -14.17
C GLY A 2 20.46 4.66 -12.97
N LEU A 3 21.09 5.67 -12.39
CA LEU A 3 20.47 6.52 -11.38
C LEU A 3 19.17 7.09 -11.98
N ALA A 4 18.05 7.04 -11.24
CA ALA A 4 16.75 7.55 -11.66
C ALA A 4 16.71 9.10 -11.69
N PHE A 5 17.74 9.74 -12.24
CA PHE A 5 17.76 11.18 -12.50
C PHE A 5 17.19 11.43 -13.90
N VAL A 6 16.10 12.19 -13.96
CA VAL A 6 15.58 12.70 -15.23
C VAL A 6 16.58 13.71 -15.79
N LYS A 7 17.44 13.25 -16.71
CA LYS A 7 18.41 14.08 -17.43
C LYS A 7 17.65 15.18 -18.17
N GLY A 8 17.81 16.43 -17.74
CA GLY A 8 17.18 17.60 -18.39
C GLY A 8 16.22 18.41 -17.52
N ASN A 9 15.93 17.99 -16.28
CA ASN A 9 15.14 18.81 -15.36
C ASN A 9 16.07 19.75 -14.57
N SER A 10 15.99 21.05 -14.83
CA SER A 10 16.79 22.12 -14.18
C SER A 10 16.50 22.30 -12.69
N ASN A 11 15.61 21.50 -12.11
CA ASN A 11 15.26 21.56 -10.70
C ASN A 11 16.37 20.93 -9.84
N ARG A 12 16.93 21.75 -8.95
CA ARG A 12 18.01 21.47 -7.98
C ARG A 12 17.96 20.04 -7.42
N LEU A 13 18.69 19.13 -8.06
CA LEU A 13 18.80 17.71 -7.70
C LEU A 13 19.27 17.50 -6.25
N ILE A 14 19.98 18.47 -5.69
CA ILE A 14 20.50 18.44 -4.30
C ILE A 14 19.40 18.26 -3.24
N TYR A 15 18.16 18.73 -3.48
CA TYR A 15 17.08 18.64 -2.49
C TYR A 15 16.32 17.32 -2.55
N ARG A 16 16.57 16.48 -3.57
CA ARG A 16 15.95 15.14 -3.70
C ARG A 16 17.01 14.03 -3.76
N PHE A 17 18.28 14.37 -3.57
CA PHE A 17 19.37 13.42 -3.51
C PHE A 17 19.39 12.77 -2.12
N GLN A 18 19.07 11.48 -2.06
CA GLN A 18 19.04 10.75 -0.79
C GLN A 18 20.44 10.21 -0.41
N SER A 19 21.08 9.48 -1.31
CA SER A 19 22.40 8.86 -1.09
C SER A 19 22.98 8.36 -2.42
N PRO A 20 24.31 8.22 -2.56
CA PRO A 20 24.93 7.58 -3.73
C PRO A 20 24.44 6.15 -4.02
N PHE A 21 23.91 5.46 -3.01
CA PHE A 21 23.42 4.08 -3.11
C PHE A 21 21.88 3.99 -3.13
N ALA A 22 21.19 5.12 -3.05
CA ALA A 22 19.73 5.12 -3.08
C ALA A 22 19.23 4.86 -4.50
N GLU A 23 18.31 3.91 -4.62
CA GLU A 23 17.63 3.61 -5.89
C GLU A 23 16.48 4.59 -6.17
N MET A 24 16.00 5.28 -5.12
CA MET A 24 14.87 6.22 -5.17
C MET A 24 15.30 7.62 -4.71
N PRO A 25 14.63 8.70 -5.16
CA PRO A 25 14.86 10.04 -4.64
C PRO A 25 14.41 10.14 -3.18
N CYS A 26 14.96 11.14 -2.48
CA CYS A 26 14.60 11.43 -1.10
C CYS A 26 13.09 11.71 -0.98
N ARG A 27 12.43 11.05 -0.03
CA ARG A 27 10.99 11.21 0.20
C ARG A 27 10.75 12.55 0.88
N VAL A 28 9.58 13.15 0.68
CA VAL A 28 9.28 14.47 1.27
C VAL A 28 9.35 14.43 2.80
N GLN A 29 8.92 13.32 3.41
CA GLN A 29 9.00 13.12 4.86
C GLN A 29 10.41 12.89 5.41
N ASP A 30 11.40 12.58 4.54
CA ASP A 30 12.79 12.40 4.94
C ASP A 30 13.61 13.71 4.80
N ILE A 31 13.02 14.78 4.27
CA ILE A 31 13.69 16.07 4.10
C ILE A 31 13.49 16.91 5.35
N ASP A 32 14.59 17.25 6.02
CA ASP A 32 14.58 18.19 7.13
C ASP A 32 14.20 19.59 6.64
N MET A 33 13.14 20.14 7.22
CA MET A 33 12.63 21.46 6.91
C MET A 33 12.53 22.30 8.18
N PHE A 34 12.87 23.58 8.08
CA PHE A 34 12.60 24.54 9.14
C PHE A 34 11.09 24.76 9.23
N VAL A 35 10.47 24.16 10.25
CA VAL A 35 9.06 24.35 10.58
C VAL A 35 8.95 25.30 11.78
N PRO A 36 7.89 26.13 11.85
CA PRO A 36 7.58 26.90 13.05
C PRO A 36 7.52 26.01 14.31
N ASN A 37 7.92 26.55 15.46
CA ASN A 37 8.02 25.80 16.72
C ASN A 37 6.67 25.18 17.15
N GLU A 38 5.55 25.77 16.73
CA GLU A 38 4.19 25.29 16.99
C GLU A 38 3.92 23.92 16.36
N TYR A 39 4.62 23.56 15.28
CA TYR A 39 4.50 22.24 14.64
C TYR A 39 5.34 21.15 15.32
N LEU A 40 6.26 21.50 16.23
CA LEU A 40 7.08 20.56 17.01
C LEU A 40 6.28 19.95 18.18
N THR A 41 5.08 19.46 17.86
CA THR A 41 4.10 18.96 18.82
C THR A 41 4.56 17.70 19.54
N ASN A 42 5.35 16.85 18.87
CA ASN A 42 5.84 15.60 19.43
C ASN A 42 6.53 15.81 20.79
N ILE A 43 7.35 16.86 20.92
CA ILE A 43 8.07 17.20 22.17
C ILE A 43 7.10 17.40 23.34
N HIS A 44 5.91 17.93 23.08
CA HIS A 44 4.96 18.36 24.11
C HIS A 44 3.88 17.32 24.42
N ILE A 45 3.46 16.53 23.44
CA ILE A 45 2.28 15.65 23.56
C ILE A 45 2.52 14.18 23.21
N ARG A 46 3.77 13.73 22.99
CA ARG A 46 4.07 12.34 22.59
C ARG A 46 3.34 11.28 23.42
N GLU A 47 3.23 11.49 24.74
CA GLU A 47 2.64 10.52 25.68
C GLU A 47 1.11 10.46 25.59
N LYS A 48 0.50 11.44 24.92
CA LYS A 48 -0.96 11.53 24.68
C LYS A 48 -1.34 11.12 23.26
N LEU A 49 -0.36 10.93 22.37
CA LEU A 49 -0.64 10.53 20.99
C LEU A 49 -1.12 9.07 20.96
N ALA A 50 -2.12 8.81 20.12
CA ALA A 50 -2.58 7.45 19.88
C ALA A 50 -1.48 6.65 19.16
N ASP A 51 -1.35 5.36 19.50
CA ASP A 51 -0.47 4.47 18.75
C ASP A 51 -0.89 4.40 17.28
N ILE A 52 0.09 4.16 16.42
CA ILE A 52 -0.14 3.92 15.00
C ILE A 52 -0.92 2.61 14.85
N LYS A 53 -2.18 2.72 14.44
CA LYS A 53 -3.13 1.62 14.31
C LYS A 53 -3.80 1.68 12.95
N THR A 54 -3.26 0.92 11.99
CA THR A 54 -3.67 0.96 10.58
C THR A 54 -5.11 0.51 10.34
N ASP A 55 -5.63 -0.35 11.21
CA ASP A 55 -7.04 -0.78 11.22
C ASP A 55 -8.02 0.39 11.39
N LYS A 56 -7.61 1.46 12.09
CA LYS A 56 -8.43 2.66 12.35
C LYS A 56 -8.36 3.71 11.25
N TYR A 57 -7.45 3.57 10.29
CA TYR A 57 -7.23 4.59 9.27
C TYR A 57 -8.27 4.54 8.15
N SER A 58 -8.56 5.68 7.52
CA SER A 58 -9.42 5.72 6.33
C SER A 58 -8.74 5.01 5.15
N GLU A 59 -9.51 4.57 4.15
CA GLU A 59 -8.94 3.98 2.93
C GLU A 59 -7.98 4.95 2.23
N GLU A 60 -8.35 6.23 2.16
CA GLU A 60 -7.53 7.30 1.59
C GLU A 60 -6.16 7.41 2.28
N LEU A 61 -6.13 7.37 3.62
CA LEU A 61 -4.88 7.40 4.37
C LEU A 61 -4.05 6.13 4.13
N LEU A 62 -4.69 4.96 4.01
CA LEU A 62 -3.98 3.72 3.65
C LEU A 62 -3.37 3.81 2.24
N PHE A 63 -4.08 4.37 1.26
CA PHE A 63 -3.51 4.61 -0.06
C PHE A 63 -2.36 5.61 -0.01
N TRP A 64 -2.48 6.69 0.77
CA TRP A 64 -1.39 7.63 0.99
C TRP A 64 -0.15 6.90 1.51
N ILE A 65 -0.28 6.13 2.59
CA ILE A 65 0.81 5.36 3.20
C ILE A 65 1.43 4.38 2.18
N PHE A 66 0.60 3.69 1.40
CA PHE A 66 1.04 2.71 0.40
C PHE A 66 1.89 3.34 -0.70
N TYR A 67 1.49 4.51 -1.20
CA TYR A 67 2.21 5.20 -2.29
C TYR A 67 3.36 6.09 -1.81
N SER A 68 3.35 6.56 -0.56
CA SER A 68 4.39 7.44 -0.01
C SER A 68 5.58 6.69 0.60
N ASN A 69 5.44 5.39 0.88
CA ASN A 69 6.47 4.58 1.55
C ASN A 69 6.86 3.33 0.72
N PRO A 70 7.30 3.49 -0.53
CA PRO A 70 7.71 2.35 -1.35
C PRO A 70 8.85 1.57 -0.66
N ASN A 71 8.79 0.24 -0.74
CA ASN A 71 9.79 -0.67 -0.18
C ASN A 71 9.96 -0.56 1.34
N ASP A 72 8.93 -0.09 2.04
CA ASP A 72 8.91 0.13 3.48
C ASP A 72 7.91 -0.80 4.19
N HIS A 73 8.13 -1.05 5.48
CA HIS A 73 7.20 -1.78 6.32
C HIS A 73 5.79 -1.15 6.32
N MET A 74 5.72 0.18 6.29
CA MET A 74 4.45 0.90 6.29
C MET A 74 3.59 0.63 5.05
N GLN A 75 4.20 0.45 3.87
CA GLN A 75 3.47 0.09 2.65
C GLN A 75 2.85 -1.29 2.77
N MET A 76 3.56 -2.26 3.35
CA MET A 76 3.03 -3.61 3.60
C MET A 76 1.86 -3.59 4.58
N MET A 77 1.97 -2.83 5.66
CA MET A 77 0.89 -2.69 6.64
C MET A 77 -0.36 -2.05 6.03
N ALA A 78 -0.20 -1.05 5.16
CA ALA A 78 -1.31 -0.44 4.44
C ALA A 78 -1.95 -1.42 3.45
N ALA A 79 -1.15 -2.14 2.66
CA ALA A 79 -1.62 -3.16 1.73
C ALA A 79 -2.43 -4.25 2.45
N HIS A 80 -1.94 -4.72 3.61
CA HIS A 80 -2.63 -5.71 4.43
C HIS A 80 -4.03 -5.23 4.86
N GLU A 81 -4.15 -4.00 5.36
CA GLU A 81 -5.46 -3.46 5.75
C GLU A 81 -6.37 -3.22 4.54
N LEU A 82 -5.83 -2.83 3.38
CA LEU A 82 -6.60 -2.73 2.14
C LEU A 82 -7.15 -4.11 1.71
N TYR A 83 -6.35 -5.17 1.78
CA TYR A 83 -6.80 -6.55 1.51
C TYR A 83 -7.91 -7.00 2.46
N LYS A 84 -7.80 -6.71 3.77
CA LYS A 84 -8.86 -6.97 4.76
C LYS A 84 -10.16 -6.25 4.41
N ARG A 85 -10.07 -5.10 3.72
CA ARG A 85 -11.20 -4.30 3.23
C ARG A 85 -11.64 -4.68 1.81
N LEU A 86 -11.25 -5.87 1.34
CA LEU A 86 -11.61 -6.43 0.03
C LEU A 86 -11.06 -5.63 -1.17
N TRP A 87 -10.04 -4.82 -0.97
CA TRP A 87 -9.26 -4.28 -2.07
C TRP A 87 -8.30 -5.35 -2.60
N LYS A 88 -8.09 -5.32 -3.91
CA LYS A 88 -7.16 -6.19 -4.63
C LYS A 88 -6.22 -5.32 -5.46
N TYR A 89 -4.95 -5.70 -5.49
CA TYR A 89 -3.96 -5.01 -6.28
C TYR A 89 -3.79 -5.74 -7.62
N HIS A 90 -3.93 -5.01 -8.72
CA HIS A 90 -3.67 -5.51 -10.07
C HIS A 90 -2.20 -5.27 -10.40
N ILE A 91 -1.42 -6.33 -10.61
CA ILE A 91 0.06 -6.24 -10.69
C ILE A 91 0.54 -5.49 -11.93
N GLU A 92 -0.12 -5.70 -13.08
CA GLU A 92 0.31 -5.09 -14.35
C GLU A 92 -0.13 -3.63 -14.47
N GLU A 93 -1.42 -3.37 -14.28
CA GLU A 93 -1.97 -2.00 -14.25
C GLU A 93 -1.50 -1.16 -13.05
N LYS A 94 -0.96 -1.80 -12.00
CA LYS A 94 -0.48 -1.15 -10.76
C LYS A 94 -1.57 -0.33 -10.04
N ILE A 95 -2.82 -0.80 -10.11
CA ILE A 95 -3.99 -0.17 -9.49
C ILE A 95 -4.57 -1.01 -8.36
N TRP A 96 -5.19 -0.33 -7.39
CA TRP A 96 -6.06 -0.95 -6.41
C TRP A 96 -7.52 -0.91 -6.89
N LEU A 97 -8.19 -2.06 -6.84
CA LEU A 97 -9.59 -2.21 -7.23
C LEU A 97 -10.39 -3.02 -6.21
N THR A 98 -11.69 -2.76 -6.14
CA THR A 98 -12.63 -3.54 -5.33
C THR A 98 -14.00 -3.60 -6.00
N ARG A 99 -14.78 -4.63 -5.68
CA ARG A 99 -16.14 -4.78 -6.22
C ARG A 99 -17.11 -3.88 -5.44
N PRO A 100 -17.97 -3.08 -6.12
CA PRO A 100 -19.07 -2.38 -5.47
C PRO A 100 -20.00 -3.36 -4.78
N ARG A 101 -20.49 -3.05 -3.57
CA ARG A 101 -21.34 -3.95 -2.76
C ARG A 101 -22.66 -4.37 -3.43
N ASN A 102 -23.18 -3.56 -4.36
CA ASN A 102 -24.50 -3.73 -4.95
C ASN A 102 -24.47 -3.96 -6.47
N ILE A 103 -23.28 -4.23 -7.04
CA ILE A 103 -23.12 -4.44 -8.48
C ILE A 103 -22.38 -5.75 -8.69
N ASP A 104 -23.07 -6.72 -9.27
CA ASP A 104 -22.49 -8.01 -9.63
C ASP A 104 -21.64 -7.91 -10.89
N ALA A 105 -20.75 -8.89 -11.06
CA ALA A 105 -20.02 -9.06 -12.31
C ALA A 105 -21.01 -9.32 -13.46
N ARG A 106 -20.80 -8.65 -14.59
CA ARG A 106 -21.48 -8.98 -15.85
C ARG A 106 -21.05 -10.35 -16.35
N VAL A 107 -19.77 -10.68 -16.21
CA VAL A 107 -19.21 -12.00 -16.54
C VAL A 107 -18.33 -12.45 -15.39
N LYS A 108 -18.48 -13.70 -14.95
CA LYS A 108 -17.62 -14.29 -13.92
C LYS A 108 -17.34 -15.75 -14.26
N ASN A 109 -16.09 -16.05 -14.58
CA ASN A 109 -15.61 -17.39 -14.87
C ASN A 109 -14.51 -17.79 -13.87
N GLN A 110 -13.86 -18.94 -14.07
CA GLN A 110 -12.76 -19.40 -13.21
C GLN A 110 -11.46 -18.61 -13.44
N THR A 111 -11.30 -17.94 -14.58
CA THR A 111 -10.06 -17.28 -15.00
C THR A 111 -10.11 -15.77 -14.89
N TYR A 112 -11.29 -15.17 -15.08
CA TYR A 112 -11.48 -13.73 -15.04
C TYR A 112 -12.89 -13.35 -14.61
N GLU A 113 -13.05 -12.08 -14.28
CA GLU A 113 -14.35 -11.42 -14.13
C GLU A 113 -14.38 -10.09 -14.87
N GLU A 114 -15.55 -9.70 -15.33
CA GLU A 114 -15.78 -8.48 -16.09
C GLU A 114 -16.99 -7.74 -15.52
N GLY A 115 -16.84 -6.43 -15.36
CA GLY A 115 -17.91 -5.56 -14.87
C GLY A 115 -17.35 -4.28 -14.28
N THR A 116 -18.21 -3.57 -13.55
CA THR A 116 -17.84 -2.31 -12.90
C THR A 116 -17.08 -2.58 -11.60
N PHE A 117 -15.91 -1.96 -11.47
CA PHE A 117 -15.10 -1.95 -10.26
C PHE A 117 -14.94 -0.53 -9.72
N MET A 118 -14.74 -0.43 -8.42
CA MET A 118 -14.22 0.78 -7.81
C MET A 118 -12.70 0.73 -7.84
N VAL A 119 -12.08 1.71 -8.48
CA VAL A 119 -10.63 1.87 -8.60
C VAL A 119 -10.19 3.08 -7.79
N TRP A 120 -9.03 2.99 -7.13
CA TRP A 120 -8.38 4.18 -6.58
C TRP A 120 -7.59 4.90 -7.66
N ASP A 121 -8.04 6.10 -8.04
CA ASP A 121 -7.37 6.96 -9.00
C ASP A 121 -6.30 7.78 -8.30
N THR A 122 -5.03 7.47 -8.57
CA THR A 122 -3.86 8.13 -7.96
C THR A 122 -3.60 9.52 -8.54
N GLU A 123 -4.06 9.82 -9.74
CA GLU A 123 -3.87 11.12 -10.38
C GLU A 123 -4.84 12.15 -9.81
N ASN A 124 -6.11 11.73 -9.65
CA ASN A 124 -7.17 12.58 -9.13
C ASN A 124 -7.43 12.38 -7.63
N TRP A 125 -6.67 11.51 -6.98
CA TRP A 125 -6.78 11.14 -5.57
C TRP A 125 -8.21 10.83 -5.10
N LYS A 126 -8.92 9.97 -5.84
CA LYS A 126 -10.33 9.66 -5.57
C LYS A 126 -10.72 8.25 -5.99
N LYS A 127 -11.81 7.74 -5.40
CA LYS A 127 -12.43 6.47 -5.83
C LYS A 127 -13.29 6.71 -7.08
N VAL A 128 -13.07 5.94 -8.14
CA VAL A 128 -13.80 6.04 -9.41
C VAL A 128 -14.37 4.69 -9.84
N ALA A 129 -15.57 4.70 -10.42
CA ALA A 129 -16.12 3.52 -11.06
C ALA A 129 -15.50 3.36 -12.46
N ARG A 130 -15.00 2.17 -12.79
CA ARG A 130 -14.48 1.81 -14.11
C ARG A 130 -14.96 0.42 -14.50
N ASP A 131 -15.33 0.24 -15.76
CA ASP A 131 -15.59 -1.08 -16.32
C ASP A 131 -14.26 -1.74 -16.69
N LEU A 132 -13.97 -2.88 -16.07
CA LEU A 132 -12.72 -3.61 -16.24
C LEU A 132 -12.99 -5.08 -16.51
N LYS A 133 -12.06 -5.71 -17.25
CA LYS A 133 -11.89 -7.15 -17.30
C LYS A 133 -10.68 -7.51 -16.45
N VAL A 134 -10.92 -8.16 -15.32
CA VAL A 134 -9.89 -8.51 -14.33
C VAL A 134 -9.58 -9.99 -14.42
N GLU A 135 -8.39 -10.33 -14.88
CA GLU A 135 -7.87 -11.70 -14.87
C GLU A 135 -7.29 -12.02 -13.49
N TYR A 136 -7.72 -13.14 -12.88
CA TYR A 136 -7.28 -13.47 -11.52
C TYR A 136 -5.77 -13.76 -11.44
N SER A 137 -5.16 -14.20 -12.54
CA SER A 137 -3.71 -14.39 -12.66
C SER A 137 -2.91 -13.08 -12.59
N LYS A 138 -3.56 -11.94 -12.84
CA LYS A 138 -2.97 -10.59 -12.78
C LYS A 138 -3.29 -9.86 -11.48
N LEU A 139 -4.08 -10.47 -10.61
CA LEU A 139 -4.23 -9.99 -9.25
C LEU A 139 -3.08 -10.50 -8.40
N HIS A 140 -2.55 -9.62 -7.57
CA HIS A 140 -1.56 -10.04 -6.58
C HIS A 140 -2.20 -11.10 -5.67
N PRO A 141 -1.53 -12.25 -5.44
CA PRO A 141 -2.07 -13.29 -4.60
C PRO A 141 -2.31 -12.72 -3.21
N SER A 142 -3.56 -12.81 -2.76
CA SER A 142 -3.90 -12.56 -1.37
C SER A 142 -3.42 -13.78 -0.59
N GLU A 143 -2.22 -13.73 -0.01
CA GLU A 143 -1.74 -14.79 0.91
C GLU A 143 -2.59 -14.90 2.19
N TYR A 144 -3.61 -14.06 2.33
CA TYR A 144 -4.63 -14.24 3.36
C TYR A 144 -5.68 -15.23 2.88
N PRO A 145 -5.93 -16.32 3.62
CA PRO A 145 -7.04 -17.21 3.32
C PRO A 145 -8.31 -16.35 3.21
N PRO A 146 -9.18 -16.62 2.23
CA PRO A 146 -10.44 -15.91 2.16
C PRO A 146 -11.12 -16.05 3.52
N ALA A 147 -11.74 -14.98 4.02
CA ALA A 147 -12.56 -15.02 5.22
C ALA A 147 -13.80 -15.90 4.98
N GLN A 148 -13.58 -17.21 4.83
CA GLN A 148 -14.58 -18.24 4.74
C GLN A 148 -14.70 -18.82 6.14
N HIS A 149 -15.82 -18.47 6.79
CA HIS A 149 -16.26 -18.94 8.10
C HIS A 149 -15.32 -18.54 9.24
N ARG A 150 -15.75 -17.57 10.06
CA ARG A 150 -15.24 -17.38 11.41
C ARG A 150 -15.38 -18.71 12.16
N PRO A 151 -14.30 -19.41 12.51
CA PRO A 151 -14.40 -20.42 13.52
C PRO A 151 -14.13 -19.73 14.87
N THR A 152 -15.06 -19.89 15.79
CA THR A 152 -14.88 -19.48 17.18
C THR A 152 -13.69 -20.25 17.77
N TYR A 153 -12.52 -19.64 17.83
CA TYR A 153 -11.41 -20.14 18.63
C TYR A 153 -10.94 -19.04 19.57
N ALA A 154 -11.06 -19.34 20.86
CA ALA A 154 -10.56 -18.53 21.96
C ALA A 154 -9.04 -18.28 21.78
N GLU A 155 -8.61 -17.06 22.08
CA GLU A 155 -7.19 -16.69 22.12
C GLU A 155 -6.44 -17.53 23.16
N PRO A 156 -5.26 -18.08 22.81
CA PRO A 156 -4.20 -18.33 23.78
C PRO A 156 -3.14 -17.22 23.65
N SER A 157 -2.75 -16.70 24.80
CA SER A 157 -1.77 -15.64 25.01
C SER A 157 -0.37 -15.94 24.44
N LEU A 158 0.22 -14.88 23.86
CA LEU A 158 1.63 -14.48 23.81
C LEU A 158 2.73 -15.58 23.78
N GLY A 159 3.43 -15.70 22.66
CA GLY A 159 4.74 -16.39 22.61
C GLY A 159 5.22 -16.79 21.23
N SER A 160 5.94 -15.89 20.56
CA SER A 160 7.04 -16.19 19.61
C SER A 160 6.87 -17.40 18.65
N ILE A 161 6.20 -17.22 17.49
CA ILE A 161 6.51 -17.83 16.16
C ILE A 161 5.71 -17.04 15.10
N ALA A 162 6.19 -15.86 14.67
CA ALA A 162 5.59 -15.13 13.54
C ALA A 162 6.63 -14.38 12.70
N ARG A 163 7.83 -14.97 12.55
CA ARG A 163 8.96 -14.35 11.84
C ARG A 163 9.37 -14.97 10.50
N PRO A 164 9.07 -16.24 10.14
CA PRO A 164 9.52 -16.78 8.84
C PRO A 164 8.68 -16.30 7.65
N LEU A 165 7.35 -16.31 7.76
CA LEU A 165 6.45 -15.97 6.65
C LEU A 165 6.55 -14.50 6.21
N PHE A 166 6.84 -13.61 7.17
CA PHE A 166 6.97 -12.18 6.93
C PHE A 166 8.23 -11.81 6.11
N GLN A 167 9.33 -12.57 6.23
CA GLN A 167 10.55 -12.33 5.46
C GLN A 167 10.47 -12.88 4.03
N GLU A 168 9.83 -14.03 3.84
CA GLU A 168 9.57 -14.57 2.50
C GLU A 168 8.56 -13.70 1.74
N PHE A 169 7.56 -13.15 2.43
CA PHE A 169 6.65 -12.13 1.91
C PHE A 169 7.37 -10.87 1.41
N PHE A 170 8.33 -10.35 2.19
CA PHE A 170 9.14 -9.19 1.80
C PHE A 170 9.97 -9.46 0.53
N ARG A 171 10.50 -10.68 0.37
CA ARG A 171 11.25 -11.08 -0.83
C ARG A 171 10.34 -11.20 -2.07
N ALA A 172 9.16 -11.79 -1.92
CA ALA A 172 8.22 -11.98 -3.02
C ALA A 172 7.66 -10.65 -3.55
N LEU A 173 7.29 -9.72 -2.65
CA LEU A 173 6.76 -8.41 -3.04
C LEU A 173 7.82 -7.55 -3.76
N MET A 174 9.05 -7.56 -3.26
CA MET A 174 10.15 -6.78 -3.84
C MET A 174 10.58 -7.31 -5.23
N SER A 175 10.47 -8.62 -5.47
CA SER A 175 10.76 -9.23 -6.76
C SER A 175 9.76 -8.87 -7.86
N VAL A 176 8.51 -8.54 -7.51
CA VAL A 176 7.45 -8.21 -8.47
C VAL A 176 7.45 -6.72 -8.82
N LEU A 177 7.93 -5.87 -7.91
CA LEU A 177 8.00 -4.42 -8.10
C LEU A 177 9.31 -3.94 -8.77
N SER A 178 10.30 -4.81 -8.93
CA SER A 178 11.60 -4.51 -9.56
C SER A 178 11.69 -4.82 -11.06
N THR A 179 10.57 -5.14 -11.73
CA THR A 179 10.47 -5.33 -13.18
C THR A 179 9.54 -4.29 -13.79
#